data_AF-A0AAN7SQF2-F1
#
_entry.id   AF-A0AAN7SQF2-F1
#
_cell.length_a   1.000
_cell.length_b   1.000
_cell.length_c   1.000
_cell.angle_alpha   90.00
_cell.angle_beta   90.00
_cell.angle_gamma   90.00
#
_symmetry.space_group_name_H-M   'P 1'
#
loop_
_entity.id
_entity.type
_entity.pdbx_description
1 polymer ?
#
loop_
_entity_poly.entity_id
_entity_poly.type
_entity_poly.pdbx_seq_one_letter_code
_entity_poly.pdbx_strand_id
1 'polypeptide(L)'
;MYSIMYSYTFYCALFICCAQVFSVEIPDPLFDKDALECLEEMKLDKSFIQKSVDEKFRVGKDDTKMQEYLECLGKAKKVVKEDDKLNEASMNDHVLNVLIPLLNKSGDKNELATKVINACIHITGDSYGKRMVNLHNCAVEELAKH
;
A
#
# COMPACT_ATOMS: atom_id res chain seq x y z
N MET A 1 -39.20 -36.39 -12.62
CA MET A 1 -37.74 -36.37 -12.77
C MET A 1 -37.21 -34.95 -13.07
N TYR A 2 -37.74 -33.91 -12.40
CA TYR A 2 -37.34 -32.50 -12.62
C TYR A 2 -36.98 -31.75 -11.32
N SER A 3 -37.28 -32.31 -10.14
CA SER A 3 -37.08 -31.59 -8.86
C SER A 3 -35.66 -31.69 -8.30
N ILE A 4 -34.86 -32.66 -8.73
CA ILE A 4 -33.50 -32.88 -8.20
C ILE A 4 -32.46 -31.96 -8.89
N MET A 5 -32.75 -31.54 -10.12
CA MET A 5 -31.80 -30.79 -10.95
C MET A 5 -31.74 -29.29 -10.61
N TYR A 6 -32.74 -28.75 -9.90
CA TYR A 6 -32.74 -27.35 -9.44
C TYR A 6 -32.00 -27.14 -8.12
N SER A 7 -31.79 -28.19 -7.34
CA SER A 7 -31.18 -28.07 -6.01
C SER A 7 -29.67 -27.87 -6.10
N TYR A 8 -28.98 -28.61 -6.98
CA TYR A 8 -27.53 -28.53 -7.14
C TYR A 8 -27.04 -27.20 -7.73
N THR A 9 -27.82 -26.59 -8.62
CA THR A 9 -27.49 -25.29 -9.24
C THR A 9 -27.56 -24.14 -8.23
N PHE A 10 -28.46 -24.23 -7.25
CA PHE A 10 -28.62 -23.22 -6.20
C PHE A 10 -27.45 -23.26 -5.20
N TYR A 11 -26.97 -24.46 -4.85
CA TYR A 11 -25.81 -24.62 -3.96
C TYR A 11 -24.48 -24.18 -4.62
N CYS A 12 -24.32 -24.36 -5.94
CA CYS A 12 -23.13 -23.86 -6.64
C CYS A 12 -23.12 -22.32 -6.75
N ALA A 13 -24.28 -21.69 -6.95
CA ALA A 13 -24.39 -20.22 -6.97
C ALA A 13 -24.10 -19.58 -5.60
N LEU A 14 -24.48 -20.26 -4.50
CA LEU A 14 -24.20 -19.80 -3.13
C LEU A 14 -22.72 -19.85 -2.77
N PHE A 15 -21.96 -20.84 -3.28
CA PHE A 15 -20.52 -20.94 -3.00
C PHE A 15 -19.67 -19.88 -3.71
N ILE A 16 -20.10 -19.39 -4.88
CA ILE A 16 -19.36 -18.38 -5.66
C ILE A 16 -19.50 -16.98 -5.03
N CYS A 17 -20.61 -16.67 -4.34
CA CYS A 17 -20.80 -15.39 -3.64
C CYS A 17 -19.98 -15.27 -2.34
N CYS A 18 -19.41 -16.36 -1.82
CA CYS A 18 -18.61 -16.36 -0.60
C CYS A 18 -17.11 -16.13 -0.85
N ALA A 19 -16.68 -15.99 -2.11
CA ALA A 19 -15.41 -15.33 -2.41
C ALA A 19 -15.58 -13.83 -2.14
N GLN A 20 -15.77 -13.47 -0.87
CA GLN A 20 -15.60 -12.11 -0.41
C GLN A 20 -14.19 -11.72 -0.81
N VAL A 21 -14.07 -10.96 -1.89
CA VAL A 21 -12.85 -10.22 -2.22
C VAL A 21 -12.59 -9.39 -0.97
N PHE A 22 -11.61 -9.80 -0.17
CA PHE A 22 -11.13 -9.09 1.00
C PHE A 22 -10.46 -7.80 0.50
N SER A 23 -11.28 -6.86 0.04
CA SER A 23 -10.82 -5.52 -0.31
C SER A 23 -10.59 -4.80 1.00
N VAL A 24 -9.34 -4.48 1.28
CA VAL A 24 -9.01 -3.68 2.46
C VAL A 24 -9.42 -2.24 2.17
N GLU A 25 -10.30 -1.69 2.99
CA GLU A 25 -10.75 -0.31 2.85
C GLU A 25 -9.70 0.63 3.44
N ILE A 26 -9.05 1.42 2.58
CA ILE A 26 -8.10 2.47 2.98
C ILE A 26 -8.89 3.75 3.30
N PRO A 27 -8.81 4.28 4.53
CA PRO A 27 -9.52 5.50 4.91
C PRO A 27 -9.17 6.71 4.03
N ASP A 28 -10.19 7.45 3.61
CA ASP A 28 -10.07 8.66 2.79
C ASP A 28 -9.05 9.70 3.31
N PRO A 29 -8.91 9.96 4.62
CA PRO A 29 -7.93 10.90 5.15
C PRO A 29 -6.46 10.53 4.90
N LEU A 30 -6.17 9.30 4.47
CA LEU A 30 -4.80 8.86 4.16
C LEU A 30 -4.36 9.24 2.74
N PHE A 31 -5.28 9.74 1.92
CA PHE A 31 -4.98 10.31 0.62
C PHE A 31 -4.81 11.82 0.76
N ASP A 32 -3.56 12.25 0.93
CA ASP A 32 -3.21 13.67 0.93
C ASP A 32 -3.25 14.26 -0.49
N LYS A 33 -2.96 15.56 -0.59
CA LYS A 33 -2.99 16.30 -1.85
C LYS A 33 -2.08 15.65 -2.92
N ASP A 34 -0.86 15.28 -2.57
CA ASP A 34 0.10 14.70 -3.50
C ASP A 34 -0.38 13.32 -3.99
N ALA A 35 -0.94 12.51 -3.10
CA ALA A 35 -1.53 11.22 -3.44
C ALA A 35 -2.73 11.37 -4.40
N LEU A 36 -3.58 12.38 -4.18
CA LEU A 36 -4.73 12.67 -5.05
C LEU A 36 -4.30 13.20 -6.42
N GLU A 37 -3.30 14.09 -6.47
CA GLU A 37 -2.74 14.59 -7.73
C GLU A 37 -2.14 13.45 -8.57
N CYS A 38 -1.36 12.56 -7.95
CA CYS A 38 -0.82 11.39 -8.67
C CYS A 38 -1.91 10.43 -9.19
N LEU A 39 -3.01 10.24 -8.44
CA LEU A 39 -4.15 9.45 -8.92
C LEU A 39 -4.81 10.12 -10.14
N GLU A 40 -5.00 11.44 -10.08
CA GLU A 40 -5.60 12.23 -11.17
C GLU A 40 -4.75 12.20 -12.44
N GLU A 41 -3.44 12.48 -12.33
CA GLU A 41 -2.49 12.46 -13.45
C GLU A 41 -2.49 11.10 -14.17
N MET A 42 -2.59 10.03 -13.41
CA MET A 42 -2.58 8.65 -13.92
C MET A 42 -3.97 8.14 -14.31
N LYS A 43 -5.03 8.94 -14.13
CA LYS A 43 -6.43 8.56 -14.35
C LYS A 43 -6.82 7.30 -13.57
N LEU A 44 -6.35 7.21 -12.32
CA LEU A 44 -6.64 6.15 -11.37
C LEU A 44 -7.65 6.66 -10.33
N ASP A 45 -8.42 5.75 -9.76
CA ASP A 45 -9.29 6.04 -8.63
C ASP A 45 -8.68 5.49 -7.32
N LYS A 46 -9.21 5.90 -6.16
CA LYS A 46 -8.73 5.40 -4.86
C LYS A 46 -8.88 3.88 -4.72
N SER A 47 -9.86 3.28 -5.42
CA SER A 47 -10.08 1.84 -5.39
C SER A 47 -8.97 1.05 -6.07
N PHE A 48 -8.21 1.68 -6.98
CA PHE A 48 -7.00 1.10 -7.55
C PHE A 48 -6.02 0.74 -6.43
N ILE A 49 -5.71 1.67 -5.52
CA ILE A 49 -4.76 1.43 -4.43
C ILE A 49 -5.22 0.27 -3.53
N GLN A 50 -6.51 0.24 -3.21
CA GLN A 50 -7.10 -0.83 -2.39
C GLN A 50 -7.00 -2.22 -3.05
N LYS A 51 -7.04 -2.29 -4.38
CA LYS A 51 -6.93 -3.54 -5.15
C LYS A 51 -5.49 -3.95 -5.42
N SER A 52 -4.55 -3.02 -5.36
CA SER A 52 -3.13 -3.22 -5.68
C SER A 52 -2.27 -3.59 -4.47
N VAL A 53 -2.87 -3.66 -3.28
CA VAL A 53 -2.20 -4.10 -2.05
C VAL A 53 -2.80 -5.40 -1.53
N ASP A 54 -1.97 -6.23 -0.88
CA ASP A 54 -2.43 -7.44 -0.20
C ASP A 54 -3.11 -7.14 1.15
N GLU A 55 -3.56 -8.18 1.85
CA GLU A 55 -4.21 -8.04 3.16
C GLU A 55 -3.32 -7.44 4.26
N LYS A 56 -2.01 -7.36 4.00
CA LYS A 56 -1.00 -6.74 4.87
C LYS A 56 -0.56 -5.39 4.33
N PHE A 57 -1.24 -4.84 3.32
CA PHE A 57 -0.93 -3.60 2.63
C PHE A 57 0.40 -3.63 1.86
N ARG A 58 0.92 -4.80 1.49
CA ARG A 58 2.12 -4.91 0.66
C ARG A 58 1.76 -4.77 -0.81
N VAL A 59 2.68 -4.18 -1.57
CA VAL A 59 2.57 -4.04 -3.01
C VAL A 59 3.29 -5.19 -3.71
N GLY A 60 2.64 -5.79 -4.72
CA GLY A 60 3.27 -6.78 -5.57
C GLY A 60 4.49 -6.23 -6.29
N LYS A 61 5.63 -6.93 -6.21
CA LYS A 61 6.90 -6.46 -6.81
C LYS A 61 6.85 -6.28 -8.33
N ASP A 62 5.91 -6.95 -8.99
CA ASP A 62 5.72 -6.90 -10.44
C ASP A 62 4.54 -6.00 -10.87
N ASP A 63 3.88 -5.31 -9.93
CA ASP A 63 2.80 -4.37 -10.25
C ASP A 63 3.40 -3.06 -10.79
N THR A 64 3.52 -2.97 -12.11
CA THR A 64 4.12 -1.82 -12.80
C THR A 64 3.32 -0.54 -12.59
N LYS A 65 1.98 -0.61 -12.52
CA LYS A 65 1.16 0.59 -12.31
C LYS A 65 1.32 1.12 -10.88
N MET A 66 1.41 0.22 -9.91
CA MET A 66 1.65 0.64 -8.53
C MET A 66 3.08 1.17 -8.34
N GLN A 67 4.06 0.64 -9.07
CA GLN A 67 5.42 1.24 -9.14
C GLN A 67 5.37 2.66 -9.72
N GLU A 68 4.66 2.88 -10.82
CA GLU A 68 4.50 4.22 -11.42
C GLU A 68 3.80 5.19 -10.46
N TYR A 69 2.75 4.74 -9.77
CA TYR A 69 2.04 5.54 -8.77
C TYR A 69 2.96 5.92 -7.59
N LEU A 70 3.67 4.95 -7.01
CA LEU A 70 4.60 5.20 -5.91
C LEU A 70 5.82 6.01 -6.36
N GLU A 71 6.21 5.91 -7.63
CA GLU A 71 7.22 6.79 -8.22
C GLU A 71 6.73 8.25 -8.27
N CYS A 72 5.50 8.49 -8.75
CA CYS A 72 4.90 9.82 -8.74
C CYS A 72 4.87 10.39 -7.31
N LEU A 73 4.33 9.62 -6.37
CA LEU A 73 4.20 10.06 -4.98
C LEU A 73 5.56 10.30 -4.32
N GLY A 74 6.53 9.42 -4.55
CA GLY A 74 7.88 9.55 -4.03
C GLY A 74 8.59 10.80 -4.55
N LYS A 75 8.39 11.15 -5.83
CA LYS A 75 8.92 12.39 -6.43
C LYS A 75 8.24 13.63 -5.86
N ALA A 76 6.90 13.65 -5.78
CA ALA A 76 6.13 14.77 -5.23
C ALA A 76 6.56 15.08 -3.78
N LYS A 77 6.69 14.03 -2.95
CA LYS A 77 7.12 14.14 -1.55
C LYS A 77 8.63 14.22 -1.35
N LYS A 78 9.43 14.09 -2.42
CA LYS A 78 10.90 14.08 -2.40
C LYS A 78 11.44 13.05 -1.39
N VAL A 79 10.90 11.82 -1.43
CA VAL A 79 11.28 10.73 -0.51
C VAL A 79 12.74 10.31 -0.73
N VAL A 80 13.25 10.43 -1.95
CA VAL A 80 14.67 10.28 -2.27
C VAL A 80 15.21 11.62 -2.74
N LYS A 81 16.36 12.02 -2.21
CA LYS A 81 17.09 13.25 -2.53
C LYS A 81 17.85 13.13 -3.85
N GLU A 82 18.37 14.25 -4.35
CA GLU A 82 19.16 14.30 -5.59
C GLU A 82 20.46 13.48 -5.52
N ASP A 83 21.01 13.24 -4.32
CA ASP A 83 22.19 12.40 -4.10
C ASP A 83 21.84 10.91 -3.93
N ASP A 84 20.63 10.51 -4.36
CA ASP A 84 20.08 9.16 -4.27
C ASP A 84 19.92 8.63 -2.82
N LYS A 85 20.04 9.49 -1.80
CA LYS A 85 19.79 9.12 -0.40
C LYS A 85 18.33 9.32 -0.02
N LEU A 86 17.87 8.53 0.95
CA LEU A 86 16.55 8.71 1.52
C LEU A 86 16.44 10.08 2.22
N ASN A 87 15.33 10.75 2.02
CA ASN A 87 14.89 11.89 2.79
C ASN A 87 14.14 11.39 4.01
N GLU A 88 14.88 11.21 5.11
CA GLU A 88 14.34 10.72 6.38
C GLU A 88 13.13 11.52 6.86
N ALA A 89 13.11 12.85 6.69
CA ALA A 89 11.96 13.66 7.11
C ALA A 89 10.69 13.31 6.32
N SER A 90 10.83 13.14 5.00
CA SER A 90 9.71 12.74 4.12
C SER A 90 9.25 11.30 4.40
N MET A 91 10.19 10.37 4.62
CA MET A 91 9.85 9.01 5.01
C MET A 91 9.18 8.96 6.40
N ASN A 92 9.65 9.77 7.36
CA ASN A 92 9.08 9.86 8.70
C ASN A 92 7.65 10.38 8.66
N ASP A 93 7.39 11.41 7.86
CA ASP A 93 6.04 11.92 7.63
C ASP A 93 5.11 10.83 7.08
N HIS A 94 5.57 10.08 6.07
CA HIS A 94 4.81 8.97 5.51
C HIS A 94 4.52 7.88 6.55
N VAL A 95 5.51 7.47 7.36
CA VAL A 95 5.30 6.45 8.39
C VAL A 95 4.31 6.92 9.45
N LEU A 96 4.46 8.14 9.96
CA LEU A 96 3.63 8.69 11.04
C LEU A 96 2.19 8.96 10.62
N ASN A 97 2.01 9.52 9.42
CA ASN A 97 0.73 10.06 8.99
C ASN A 97 -0.02 9.13 8.03
N VAL A 98 0.67 8.15 7.42
CA VAL A 98 0.05 7.18 6.52
C VAL A 98 0.10 5.77 7.12
N LEU A 99 1.30 5.21 7.31
CA LEU A 99 1.42 3.77 7.61
C LEU A 99 0.95 3.38 9.03
N ILE A 100 1.29 4.17 10.05
CA ILE A 100 0.85 3.89 11.43
C ILE A 100 -0.68 3.92 11.55
N PRO A 101 -1.37 4.97 11.05
CA PRO A 101 -2.84 4.99 10.99
C PRO A 101 -3.42 3.85 10.15
N LEU A 102 -2.84 3.56 8.98
CA LEU A 102 -3.30 2.51 8.07
C LEU A 102 -3.28 1.13 8.73
N LEU A 103 -2.20 0.84 9.47
CA LEU A 103 -1.97 -0.44 10.14
C LEU A 103 -2.53 -0.47 11.57
N ASN A 104 -3.23 0.58 12.00
CA ASN A 104 -3.76 0.75 13.36
C ASN A 104 -2.72 0.45 14.45
N LYS A 105 -1.47 0.91 14.25
CA LYS A 105 -0.38 0.67 15.20
C LYS A 105 -0.51 1.57 16.42
N SER A 106 -0.39 0.96 17.60
CA SER A 106 -0.43 1.62 18.90
C SER A 106 0.97 1.70 19.52
N GLY A 107 1.13 2.54 20.54
CA GLY A 107 2.43 2.81 21.19
C GLY A 107 3.03 4.16 20.82
N ASP A 108 4.32 4.34 21.11
CA ASP A 108 5.04 5.56 20.76
C ASP A 108 5.31 5.60 19.25
N LYS A 109 4.54 6.44 18.55
CA LYS A 109 4.61 6.58 17.09
C LYS A 109 5.97 7.05 16.61
N ASN A 110 6.65 7.91 17.37
CA ASN A 110 7.97 8.43 16.99
C ASN A 110 9.04 7.36 17.15
N GLU A 111 8.95 6.54 18.21
CA GLU A 111 9.84 5.39 18.39
C GLU A 111 9.64 4.37 17.26
N LEU A 112 8.38 4.05 16.92
CA LEU A 112 8.07 3.15 15.81
C LEU A 112 8.60 3.69 14.47
N ALA A 113 8.35 4.96 14.17
CA ALA A 113 8.84 5.57 12.94
C ALA A 113 10.38 5.56 12.87
N THR A 114 11.06 5.86 13.97
CA THR A 114 12.52 5.80 14.04
C THR A 114 13.05 4.39 13.76
N LYS A 115 12.43 3.35 14.34
CA LYS A 115 12.82 1.95 14.09
C LYS A 115 12.64 1.56 12.62
N VAL A 116 11.50 1.93 12.03
CA VAL A 116 11.18 1.66 10.64
C VAL A 116 12.18 2.35 9.70
N ILE A 117 12.46 3.64 9.91
CA ILE A 117 13.41 4.40 9.08
C ILE A 117 14.79 3.77 9.17
N ASN A 118 15.29 3.50 10.36
CA ASN A 118 16.62 2.89 10.55
C ASN A 118 16.74 1.52 9.89
N ALA A 119 15.67 0.73 9.90
CA ALA A 119 15.64 -0.58 9.26
C ALA A 119 15.57 -0.48 7.72
N CYS A 120 14.85 0.51 7.18
CA CYS A 120 14.54 0.60 5.75
C CYS A 120 15.39 1.62 4.97
N ILE A 121 16.23 2.43 5.62
CA ILE A 121 16.98 3.52 4.98
C ILE A 121 17.92 3.06 3.85
N HIS A 122 18.39 1.82 3.92
CA HIS A 122 19.31 1.23 2.96
C HIS A 122 18.63 0.54 1.78
N ILE A 123 17.30 0.55 1.72
CA ILE A 123 16.55 -0.13 0.65
C ILE A 123 16.76 0.59 -0.69
N THR A 124 17.10 -0.20 -1.70
CA THR A 124 17.32 0.22 -3.09
C THR A 124 16.36 -0.49 -4.05
N GLY A 125 16.43 -0.15 -5.33
CA GLY A 125 15.72 -0.84 -6.41
C GLY A 125 16.30 -0.47 -7.77
N ASP A 126 16.05 -1.31 -8.79
CA ASP A 126 16.59 -1.10 -10.15
C ASP A 126 16.03 0.15 -10.85
N SER A 127 14.90 0.65 -10.35
CA SER A 127 14.26 1.90 -10.78
C SER A 127 13.73 2.65 -9.56
N TYR A 128 13.40 3.92 -9.74
CA TYR A 128 12.81 4.74 -8.67
C TYR A 128 11.49 4.11 -8.16
N GLY A 129 10.55 3.78 -9.05
CA GLY A 129 9.32 3.08 -8.67
C GLY A 129 9.54 1.76 -7.94
N LYS A 130 10.49 0.91 -8.38
CA LYS A 130 10.84 -0.32 -7.65
C LYS A 130 11.40 -0.02 -6.27
N ARG A 131 12.27 0.99 -6.14
CA ARG A 131 12.80 1.41 -4.84
C ARG A 131 11.68 1.85 -3.90
N MET A 132 10.71 2.61 -4.41
CA MET A 132 9.56 3.06 -3.62
C MET A 132 8.68 1.89 -3.16
N VAL A 133 8.41 0.91 -4.03
CA VAL A 133 7.74 -0.34 -3.63
C VAL A 133 8.51 -1.08 -2.54
N ASN A 134 9.83 -1.22 -2.70
CA ASN A 134 10.65 -1.91 -1.72
C ASN A 134 10.68 -1.18 -0.37
N LEU A 135 10.76 0.16 -0.38
CA LEU A 135 10.71 0.98 0.83
C LEU A 135 9.36 0.85 1.54
N HIS A 136 8.25 0.95 0.81
CA HIS A 136 6.90 0.77 1.34
C HIS A 136 6.74 -0.60 1.99
N ASN A 137 7.10 -1.66 1.25
CA ASN A 137 7.00 -3.03 1.75
C ASN A 137 7.88 -3.26 2.98
N CYS A 138 9.10 -2.73 2.99
CA CYS A 138 9.96 -2.78 4.17
C CYS A 138 9.29 -2.11 5.38
N ALA A 139 8.76 -0.89 5.20
CA ALA A 139 8.16 -0.15 6.30
C ALA A 139 6.91 -0.85 6.86
N VAL A 140 6.06 -1.38 6.00
CA VAL A 140 4.90 -2.20 6.38
C VAL A 140 5.34 -3.44 7.16
N GLU A 141 6.38 -4.14 6.70
CA GLU A 141 6.91 -5.34 7.37
C GLU A 141 7.54 -5.04 8.73
N GLU A 142 8.29 -3.95 8.85
CA GLU A 142 8.87 -3.54 10.13
C GLU A 142 7.79 -3.12 11.14
N LEU A 143 6.77 -2.38 10.69
CA LEU A 143 5.62 -2.06 11.55
C LEU A 143 4.85 -3.32 11.96
N ALA A 144 4.77 -4.34 11.11
CA ALA A 144 4.08 -5.58 11.44
C ALA A 144 4.77 -6.37 12.58
N LYS A 145 6.06 -6.13 12.85
CA LYS A 145 6.80 -6.77 13.96
C LYS A 145 6.52 -6.15 15.33
N HIS A 146 5.91 -4.97 15.36
CA HIS A 146 5.61 -4.20 16.56
C HIS A 146 4.10 -4.09 16.80
#